data_AF-A0A1I2Y0I6-F1
#
_entry.id   AF-A0A1I2Y0I6-F1
#
_cell.length_a   1.000
_cell.length_b   1.000
_cell.length_c   1.000
_cell.angle_alpha   90.00
_cell.angle_beta   90.00
_cell.angle_gamma   90.00
#
_symmetry.space_group_name_H-M   'P 1'
#
loop_
_entity.id
_entity.type
_entity.pdbx_description
1 polymer ?
#
loop_
_entity_poly.entity_id
_entity_poly.type
_entity_poly.pdbx_seq_one_letter_code
_entity_poly.pdbx_strand_id
1 'polypeptide(L)'
;MVHATRPTSAVRLLALLNAGLLAAGVLSGCTAWASASAPPGTTSTSTRPAAASASRSEIGNGRPLVNYDGPLVQRRVVLAIHTKADADLPTLRAGVDQHADGANLRLAEISPDVLPAGVLEQAVPQLTLLLPAGSTEDDARGLIDASTATQPAQYFVLTVLVHDLVFEVDATDPGALADAIAREGILSDALGNYETTAGTDTLGVSYLGTLLGDEMVDSVRSAMARPAGTTPRRVAVLAGTPGGAGVDIAAEPIPQPVVLAGGTSHEVVSDAPVAGAEVDSTPLGPWLAYWIGLAVVLGVTVLLAGWSLVQRRRGLRASAFEPERPDPE
;
A
#
# COMPACT_ATOMS: atom_id res chain seq x y z
N MET A 1 -53.95 7.64 -32.64
CA MET A 1 -53.00 8.77 -32.85
C MET A 1 -53.10 9.68 -31.63
N VAL A 2 -52.35 9.38 -30.57
CA VAL A 2 -52.19 10.19 -29.35
C VAL A 2 -50.74 9.99 -28.92
N HIS A 3 -49.96 11.07 -28.95
CA HIS A 3 -48.56 11.09 -28.54
C HIS A 3 -48.45 11.01 -27.02
N ALA A 4 -47.73 10.00 -26.52
CA ALA A 4 -47.27 9.93 -25.14
C ALA A 4 -45.90 10.61 -25.04
N THR A 5 -45.86 11.79 -24.45
CA THR A 5 -44.64 12.51 -24.07
C THR A 5 -44.06 11.92 -22.79
N ARG A 6 -42.85 11.37 -22.86
CA ARG A 6 -42.07 10.96 -21.68
C ARG A 6 -41.40 12.19 -21.06
N PRO A 7 -41.50 12.42 -19.74
CA PRO A 7 -40.73 13.46 -19.07
C PRO A 7 -39.24 13.09 -18.97
N THR A 8 -38.42 14.10 -19.23
CA THR A 8 -36.94 14.11 -19.30
C THR A 8 -36.26 13.89 -17.95
N SER A 9 -35.19 13.09 -17.99
CA SER A 9 -34.40 12.51 -16.89
C SER A 9 -33.62 13.48 -15.99
N ALA A 10 -33.77 14.81 -16.15
CA ALA A 10 -32.96 15.79 -15.42
C ALA A 10 -33.45 16.09 -13.99
N VAL A 11 -34.72 15.77 -13.66
CA VAL A 11 -35.31 16.11 -12.35
C VAL A 11 -35.00 15.06 -11.27
N ARG A 12 -34.66 13.82 -11.64
CA ARG A 12 -34.31 12.77 -10.67
C ARG A 12 -32.87 12.85 -10.15
N LEU A 13 -31.98 13.54 -10.87
CA LEU A 13 -30.57 13.65 -10.46
C LEU A 13 -30.33 14.74 -9.40
N LEU A 14 -31.21 15.74 -9.31
CA LEU A 14 -31.12 16.79 -8.28
C LEU A 14 -31.70 16.38 -6.91
N ALA A 15 -32.52 15.33 -6.86
CA ALA A 15 -33.14 14.86 -5.60
C ALA A 15 -32.23 13.92 -4.79
N LEU A 16 -31.23 13.28 -5.42
CA LEU A 16 -30.30 12.37 -4.72
C LEU A 16 -29.07 13.07 -4.14
N LEU A 17 -28.72 14.27 -4.62
CA LEU A 17 -27.57 15.04 -4.14
C LEU A 17 -27.82 15.80 -2.83
N ASN A 18 -29.08 15.99 -2.41
CA ASN A 18 -29.44 16.69 -1.16
C ASN A 18 -29.61 15.79 0.08
N ALA A 19 -29.50 14.46 -0.06
CA ALA A 19 -29.64 13.53 1.07
C ALA A 19 -28.30 13.12 1.72
N GLY A 20 -27.16 13.37 1.06
CA GLY A 20 -25.84 12.92 1.54
C GLY A 20 -25.10 13.88 2.47
N LEU A 21 -25.55 15.14 2.62
CA LEU A 21 -24.82 16.17 3.36
C LEU A 21 -25.37 16.46 4.79
N LEU A 22 -26.27 15.61 5.29
CA LEU A 22 -26.97 15.79 6.57
C LEU A 22 -26.75 14.63 7.57
N ALA A 23 -25.65 13.87 7.43
CA ALA A 23 -25.34 12.71 8.27
C ALA A 23 -23.95 12.77 8.96
N ALA A 24 -23.39 13.97 9.18
CA ALA A 24 -22.05 14.16 9.79
C ALA A 24 -22.05 15.07 11.03
N GLY A 25 -23.05 14.96 11.90
CA GLY A 25 -23.24 15.92 13.01
C GLY A 25 -23.66 15.36 14.38
N VAL A 26 -23.64 14.05 14.62
CA VAL A 26 -24.12 13.49 15.91
C VAL A 26 -23.20 12.37 16.44
N LEU A 27 -21.93 12.70 16.74
CA LEU A 27 -21.07 11.89 17.63
C LEU A 27 -20.12 12.79 18.45
N SER A 28 -20.57 13.99 18.83
CA SER A 28 -19.85 14.83 19.79
C SER A 28 -20.69 14.98 21.05
N GLY A 29 -20.29 14.24 22.09
CA GLY A 29 -20.86 14.37 23.43
C GLY A 29 -20.85 13.06 24.20
N CYS A 30 -19.88 12.91 25.10
CA CYS A 30 -20.02 12.35 26.47
C CYS A 30 -18.66 11.96 27.05
N THR A 31 -17.95 12.90 27.68
CA THR A 31 -17.09 12.57 28.83
C THR A 31 -17.27 13.64 29.90
N ALA A 32 -18.43 13.58 30.57
CA ALA A 32 -18.64 14.26 31.83
C ALA A 32 -18.28 13.30 32.98
N TRP A 33 -17.21 13.67 33.68
CA TRP A 33 -17.12 13.68 35.13
C TRP A 33 -17.60 12.45 35.92
N ALA A 34 -16.63 11.66 36.39
CA ALA A 34 -16.76 10.92 37.64
C ALA A 34 -15.46 11.07 38.44
N SER A 35 -15.41 12.11 39.28
CA SER A 35 -14.49 12.17 40.42
C SER A 35 -14.94 11.14 41.45
N ALA A 36 -14.18 10.07 41.65
CA ALA A 36 -14.30 9.19 42.80
C ALA A 36 -12.97 9.24 43.57
N SER A 37 -13.02 9.84 44.76
CA SER A 37 -11.96 9.89 45.74
C SER A 37 -11.64 8.48 46.27
N ALA A 38 -10.37 8.09 46.25
CA ALA A 38 -9.84 6.95 46.99
C ALA A 38 -8.50 7.35 47.68
N PRO A 39 -8.17 6.75 48.84
CA PRO A 39 -7.27 7.31 49.86
C PRO A 39 -5.77 7.14 49.55
N PRO A 40 -4.86 7.84 50.26
CA PRO A 40 -3.45 7.93 49.88
C PRO A 40 -2.67 6.68 50.32
N GLY A 41 -1.85 6.14 49.42
CA GLY A 41 -0.95 5.03 49.70
C GLY A 41 0.19 4.92 48.69
N THR A 42 1.34 5.48 49.07
CA THR A 42 2.72 5.09 48.67
C THR A 42 3.09 5.05 47.18
N THR A 43 3.79 6.11 46.76
CA THR A 43 4.92 6.16 45.82
C THR A 43 5.41 4.85 45.17
N SER A 44 5.30 4.79 43.85
CA SER A 44 6.37 4.30 42.96
C SER A 44 6.27 5.03 41.63
N THR A 45 7.08 6.08 41.49
CA THR A 45 7.30 6.81 40.24
C THR A 45 8.06 5.91 39.28
N SER A 46 7.36 5.35 38.28
CA SER A 46 8.00 4.84 37.06
C SER A 46 7.41 5.59 35.89
N THR A 47 7.96 6.78 35.67
CA THR A 47 7.75 7.57 34.46
C THR A 47 8.50 6.87 33.33
N ARG A 48 7.91 5.80 32.77
CA ARG A 48 8.34 5.30 31.46
C ARG A 48 7.84 6.30 30.43
N PRO A 49 8.72 6.96 29.66
CA PRO A 49 8.25 7.80 28.56
C PRO A 49 7.47 6.90 27.61
N ALA A 50 6.27 7.35 27.20
CA ALA A 50 5.63 6.87 25.99
C ALA A 50 6.62 7.16 24.85
N ALA A 51 7.44 6.15 24.53
CA ALA A 51 8.32 6.19 23.39
C ALA A 51 7.41 6.31 22.17
N ALA A 52 7.59 7.43 21.48
CA ALA A 52 7.03 7.77 20.21
C ALA A 52 6.68 6.54 19.38
N SER A 53 5.41 6.45 18.96
CA SER A 53 5.05 5.86 17.68
C SER A 53 5.83 6.63 16.60
N ALA A 54 7.11 6.28 16.42
CA ALA A 54 7.92 6.75 15.32
C ALA A 54 7.21 6.26 14.06
N SER A 55 6.86 7.22 13.21
CA SER A 55 6.13 7.06 11.96
C SER A 55 6.62 5.84 11.18
N ARG A 56 5.92 4.71 11.37
CA ARG A 56 6.13 3.50 10.60
C ARG A 56 5.73 3.87 9.18
N SER A 57 6.62 3.66 8.20
CA SER A 57 6.25 3.82 6.80
C SER A 57 5.09 2.87 6.55
N GLU A 58 3.89 3.42 6.35
CA GLU A 58 2.69 2.64 6.02
C GLU A 58 2.81 2.00 4.63
N ILE A 59 3.80 2.43 3.85
CA ILE A 59 4.06 2.01 2.47
C ILE A 59 5.32 1.14 2.44
N GLY A 60 5.20 -0.03 1.81
CA GLY A 60 6.30 -0.95 1.51
C GLY A 60 6.81 -1.76 2.69
N ASN A 61 7.94 -2.42 2.48
CA ASN A 61 8.54 -3.33 3.43
C ASN A 61 9.35 -2.54 4.46
N GLY A 62 8.63 -1.89 5.37
CA GLY A 62 9.22 -1.26 6.53
C GLY A 62 10.00 -2.27 7.38
N ARG A 63 10.71 -1.77 8.40
CA ARG A 63 11.27 -2.63 9.45
C ARG A 63 10.36 -2.58 10.68
N PRO A 64 9.35 -3.46 10.80
CA PRO A 64 8.66 -3.60 12.06
C PRO A 64 9.62 -4.16 13.12
N LEU A 65 9.19 -4.14 14.39
CA LEU A 65 9.88 -4.89 15.43
C LEU A 65 9.63 -6.38 15.17
N VAL A 66 10.70 -7.10 14.82
CA VAL A 66 10.68 -8.53 14.48
C VAL A 66 11.67 -9.26 15.38
N ASN A 67 11.15 -10.08 16.29
CA ASN A 67 11.92 -11.08 17.05
C ASN A 67 11.84 -12.47 16.38
N TYR A 68 10.94 -12.65 15.40
CA TYR A 68 10.85 -13.84 14.56
C TYR A 68 11.77 -13.70 13.34
N ASP A 69 13.07 -13.68 13.60
CA ASP A 69 14.12 -13.51 12.59
C ASP A 69 14.98 -14.78 12.42
N GLY A 70 16.21 -14.64 11.91
CA GLY A 70 17.07 -15.77 11.61
C GLY A 70 16.48 -16.59 10.45
N PRO A 71 16.35 -17.93 10.57
CA PRO A 71 15.85 -18.78 9.47
C PRO A 71 14.45 -18.42 8.95
N LEU A 72 13.68 -17.66 9.73
CA LEU A 72 12.33 -17.21 9.40
C LEU A 72 12.31 -16.05 8.38
N VAL A 73 13.41 -15.30 8.30
CA VAL A 73 13.61 -14.19 7.35
C VAL A 73 14.65 -14.59 6.31
N GLN A 74 14.34 -14.34 5.05
CA GLN A 74 15.24 -14.64 3.95
C GLN A 74 15.53 -13.41 3.10
N ARG A 75 16.76 -13.31 2.61
CA ARG A 75 17.11 -12.45 1.49
C ARG A 75 16.73 -13.14 0.19
N ARG A 76 15.86 -12.51 -0.59
CA ARG A 76 15.45 -13.01 -1.90
C ARG A 76 15.45 -11.90 -2.93
N VAL A 77 15.62 -12.29 -4.18
CA VAL A 77 15.58 -11.38 -5.32
C VAL A 77 14.13 -11.25 -5.78
N VAL A 78 13.70 -10.01 -5.96
CA VAL A 78 12.40 -9.65 -6.53
C VAL A 78 12.60 -8.95 -7.86
N LEU A 79 11.80 -9.37 -8.83
CA LEU A 79 11.61 -8.73 -10.12
C LEU A 79 10.25 -8.02 -10.09
N ALA A 80 10.27 -6.69 -10.03
CA ALA A 80 9.07 -5.85 -10.06
C ALA A 80 8.95 -5.21 -11.44
N ILE A 81 7.84 -5.47 -12.12
CA ILE A 81 7.61 -5.04 -13.49
C ILE A 81 6.49 -4.03 -13.52
N HIS A 82 6.80 -2.86 -14.08
CA HIS A 82 5.84 -1.82 -14.39
C HIS A 82 5.56 -1.78 -15.90
N THR A 83 4.30 -1.95 -16.26
CA THR A 83 3.85 -1.97 -17.65
C THR A 83 3.04 -0.73 -18.00
N LYS A 84 2.86 -0.50 -19.31
CA LYS A 84 1.86 0.45 -19.80
C LYS A 84 0.45 -0.01 -19.40
N ALA A 85 -0.50 0.92 -19.35
CA ALA A 85 -1.87 0.67 -18.91
C ALA A 85 -2.62 -0.36 -19.77
N ASP A 86 -2.22 -0.54 -21.03
CA ASP A 86 -2.82 -1.43 -22.02
C ASP A 86 -1.99 -2.71 -22.26
N ALA A 87 -0.97 -2.96 -21.44
CA ALA A 87 -0.14 -4.16 -21.60
C ALA A 87 -0.92 -5.43 -21.26
N ASP A 88 -0.71 -6.47 -22.05
CA ASP A 88 -1.22 -7.81 -21.80
C ASP A 88 -0.39 -8.49 -20.71
N LEU A 89 -0.77 -8.24 -19.45
CA LEU A 89 -0.12 -8.81 -18.27
C LEU A 89 -0.09 -10.35 -18.27
N PRO A 90 -1.18 -11.07 -18.62
CA PRO A 90 -1.14 -12.52 -18.77
C PRO A 90 -0.08 -13.02 -19.76
N THR A 91 0.02 -12.41 -20.94
CA THR A 91 1.03 -12.79 -21.95
C THR A 91 2.44 -12.51 -21.46
N LEU A 92 2.67 -11.35 -20.83
CA LEU A 92 3.95 -11.02 -20.21
C LEU A 92 4.33 -12.03 -19.12
N ARG A 93 3.39 -12.34 -18.22
CA ARG A 93 3.59 -13.32 -17.14
C ARG A 93 3.97 -14.68 -17.69
N ALA A 94 3.23 -15.17 -18.68
CA ALA A 94 3.49 -16.46 -19.32
C ALA A 94 4.87 -16.49 -20.01
N GLY A 95 5.29 -15.39 -20.64
CA GLY A 95 6.62 -15.29 -21.23
C GLY A 95 7.74 -15.37 -20.17
N VAL A 96 7.60 -14.63 -19.07
CA VAL A 96 8.57 -14.66 -17.97
C VAL A 96 8.61 -16.04 -17.31
N ASP A 97 7.47 -16.70 -17.09
CA ASP A 97 7.40 -18.06 -16.55
C ASP A 97 8.07 -19.08 -17.49
N GLN A 98 7.82 -18.99 -18.80
CA GLN A 98 8.45 -19.87 -19.77
C GLN A 98 9.99 -19.74 -19.74
N HIS A 99 10.52 -18.53 -19.61
CA HIS A 99 11.96 -18.33 -19.48
C HIS A 99 12.50 -18.83 -18.14
N ALA A 100 11.74 -18.65 -17.06
CA ALA A 100 12.11 -19.16 -15.75
C ALA A 100 12.17 -20.69 -15.73
N ASP A 101 11.20 -21.36 -16.34
CA ASP A 101 11.21 -22.81 -16.50
C ASP A 101 12.43 -23.28 -17.30
N GLY A 102 12.79 -22.58 -18.38
CA GLY A 102 14.01 -22.84 -19.15
C GLY A 102 15.30 -22.67 -18.33
N ALA A 103 15.29 -21.82 -17.32
CA ALA A 103 16.38 -21.59 -16.37
C ALA A 103 16.30 -22.47 -15.10
N ASN A 104 15.30 -23.34 -14.98
CA ASN A 104 14.97 -24.11 -13.76
C ASN A 104 14.69 -23.23 -12.53
N LEU A 105 14.12 -22.05 -12.73
CA LEU A 105 13.72 -21.13 -11.68
C LEU A 105 12.21 -21.23 -11.46
N ARG A 106 11.78 -21.38 -10.20
CA ARG A 106 10.38 -21.34 -9.81
C ARG A 106 10.00 -19.97 -9.27
N LEU A 107 9.28 -19.20 -10.07
CA LEU A 107 8.84 -17.87 -9.68
C LEU A 107 7.58 -17.96 -8.82
N ALA A 108 7.56 -17.24 -7.70
CA ALA A 108 6.36 -17.04 -6.89
C ALA A 108 5.87 -15.60 -7.07
N GLU A 109 4.57 -15.41 -7.26
CA GLU A 109 3.99 -14.06 -7.20
C GLU A 109 3.95 -13.59 -5.75
N ILE A 110 4.28 -12.33 -5.51
CA ILE A 110 4.35 -11.76 -4.16
C ILE A 110 3.73 -10.36 -4.13
N SER A 111 3.20 -9.95 -2.96
CA SER A 111 2.64 -8.61 -2.80
C SER A 111 3.69 -7.53 -3.15
N PRO A 112 3.33 -6.46 -3.87
CA PRO A 112 4.24 -5.33 -4.11
C PRO A 112 4.71 -4.67 -2.80
N ASP A 113 4.02 -4.89 -1.69
CA ASP A 113 4.41 -4.34 -0.38
C ASP A 113 5.76 -4.88 0.11
N VAL A 114 6.31 -5.95 -0.46
CA VAL A 114 7.68 -6.41 -0.15
C VAL A 114 8.76 -5.46 -0.68
N LEU A 115 8.38 -4.54 -1.55
CA LEU A 115 9.28 -3.55 -2.13
C LEU A 115 9.54 -2.39 -1.16
N PRO A 116 10.73 -1.77 -1.24
CA PRO A 116 11.00 -0.54 -0.52
C PRO A 116 10.01 0.58 -0.91
N ALA A 117 9.65 1.43 0.06
CA ALA A 117 8.74 2.56 -0.18
C ALA A 117 9.15 3.43 -1.37
N GLY A 118 10.46 3.71 -1.53
CA GLY A 118 10.96 4.54 -2.63
C GLY A 118 10.71 3.97 -4.04
N VAL A 119 10.50 2.65 -4.17
CA VAL A 119 10.09 2.03 -5.43
C VAL A 119 8.60 2.24 -5.65
N LEU A 120 7.79 1.96 -4.63
CA LEU A 120 6.32 2.10 -4.68
C LEU A 120 5.86 3.54 -4.87
N GLU A 121 6.62 4.52 -4.37
CA GLU A 121 6.38 5.95 -4.59
C GLU A 121 6.64 6.38 -6.04
N GLN A 122 7.52 5.68 -6.76
CA GLN A 122 7.83 5.98 -8.17
C GLN A 122 6.87 5.26 -9.11
N ALA A 123 6.62 3.98 -8.87
CA ALA A 123 5.74 3.17 -9.67
C ALA A 123 5.17 2.02 -8.82
N VAL A 124 3.86 1.83 -8.89
CA VAL A 124 3.24 0.60 -8.40
C VAL A 124 3.39 -0.44 -9.50
N PRO A 125 4.21 -1.49 -9.30
CA PRO A 125 4.38 -2.54 -10.29
C PRO A 125 3.08 -3.34 -10.42
N GLN A 126 2.73 -3.69 -11.65
CA GLN A 126 1.57 -4.53 -11.92
C GLN A 126 1.90 -6.02 -11.77
N LEU A 127 3.18 -6.38 -11.78
CA LEU A 127 3.64 -7.75 -11.60
C LEU A 127 4.88 -7.77 -10.71
N THR A 128 4.84 -8.50 -9.59
CA THR A 128 5.96 -8.62 -8.65
C THR A 128 6.27 -10.09 -8.42
N LEU A 129 7.47 -10.51 -8.81
CA LEU A 129 7.88 -11.90 -8.86
C LEU A 129 9.07 -12.13 -7.95
N LEU A 130 8.94 -13.10 -7.06
CA LEU A 130 9.99 -13.55 -6.17
C LEU A 130 10.72 -14.74 -6.79
N LEU A 131 12.05 -14.66 -6.83
CA LEU A 131 12.89 -15.76 -7.28
C LEU A 131 13.12 -16.78 -6.14
N PRO A 132 13.47 -18.04 -6.48
CA PRO A 132 13.87 -19.04 -5.49
C PRO A 132 15.01 -18.55 -4.57
N ALA A 133 15.07 -19.09 -3.36
CA ALA A 133 16.21 -18.85 -2.47
C ALA A 133 17.54 -19.23 -3.16
N GLY A 134 18.55 -18.37 -3.00
CA GLY A 134 19.86 -18.55 -3.63
C GLY A 134 19.99 -18.00 -5.06
N SER A 135 18.90 -17.50 -5.65
CA SER A 135 18.96 -16.81 -6.95
C SER A 135 19.67 -15.46 -6.85
N THR A 136 20.22 -14.99 -7.95
CA THR A 136 20.96 -13.73 -8.07
C THR A 136 20.17 -12.67 -8.84
N GLU A 137 20.59 -11.41 -8.73
CA GLU A 137 19.99 -10.33 -9.53
C GLU A 137 20.22 -10.52 -11.03
N ASP A 138 21.33 -11.16 -11.41
CA ASP A 138 21.63 -11.45 -12.82
C ASP A 138 20.67 -12.50 -13.39
N ASP A 139 20.24 -13.48 -12.59
CA ASP A 139 19.20 -14.43 -12.98
C ASP A 139 17.89 -13.68 -13.31
N ALA A 140 17.48 -12.74 -12.45
CA ALA A 140 16.28 -11.93 -12.67
C ALA A 140 16.37 -11.03 -13.91
N ARG A 141 17.52 -10.40 -14.15
CA ARG A 141 17.76 -9.59 -15.37
C ARG A 141 17.70 -10.46 -16.63
N GLY A 142 18.29 -11.64 -16.58
CA GLY A 142 18.27 -12.60 -17.69
C GLY A 142 16.85 -13.00 -18.11
N LEU A 143 15.91 -13.09 -17.17
CA LEU A 143 14.50 -13.37 -17.47
C LEU A 143 13.83 -12.25 -18.29
N ILE A 144 14.13 -10.99 -17.97
CA ILE A 144 13.59 -9.84 -18.70
C ILE A 144 14.26 -9.72 -20.07
N ASP A 145 15.57 -9.85 -20.14
CA ASP A 145 16.32 -9.74 -21.40
C ASP A 145 15.89 -10.81 -22.42
N ALA A 146 15.54 -12.00 -21.94
CA ALA A 146 15.02 -13.07 -22.78
C ALA A 146 13.57 -12.82 -23.25
N SER A 147 12.78 -12.06 -22.50
CA SER A 147 11.35 -11.76 -22.77
C SER A 147 11.12 -10.68 -23.85
N THR A 148 11.88 -10.74 -24.95
CA THR A 148 11.97 -9.68 -25.99
C THR A 148 10.63 -9.30 -26.66
N ALA A 149 9.61 -10.15 -26.57
CA ALA A 149 8.31 -9.93 -27.21
C ALA A 149 7.43 -8.88 -26.50
N THR A 150 7.74 -8.53 -25.25
CA THR A 150 6.91 -7.59 -24.45
C THR A 150 7.81 -6.84 -23.49
N GLN A 151 8.63 -5.92 -24.01
CA GLN A 151 9.50 -5.11 -23.16
C GLN A 151 8.64 -4.29 -22.18
N PRO A 152 8.87 -4.41 -20.86
CA PRO A 152 8.14 -3.64 -19.89
C PRO A 152 8.47 -2.14 -20.02
N ALA A 153 7.56 -1.28 -19.58
CA ALA A 153 7.82 0.16 -19.57
C ALA A 153 8.97 0.51 -18.62
N GLN A 154 9.02 -0.19 -17.49
CA GLN A 154 10.07 -0.10 -16.49
C GLN A 154 10.11 -1.40 -15.68
N TYR A 155 11.28 -1.79 -15.20
CA TYR A 155 11.41 -2.91 -14.27
C TYR A 155 12.46 -2.60 -13.21
N PHE A 156 12.36 -3.28 -12.07
CA PHE A 156 13.31 -3.19 -10.97
C PHE A 156 13.70 -4.60 -10.55
N VAL A 157 15.01 -4.79 -10.35
CA VAL A 157 15.57 -6.01 -9.77
C VAL A 157 16.24 -5.61 -8.46
N LEU A 158 15.77 -6.18 -7.37
CA LEU A 158 16.18 -5.77 -6.02
C LEU A 158 16.29 -7.00 -5.12
N THR A 159 17.26 -6.96 -4.21
CA THR A 159 17.28 -7.89 -3.07
C THR A 159 16.41 -7.33 -1.94
N VAL A 160 15.44 -8.11 -1.47
CA VAL A 160 14.52 -7.75 -0.39
C VAL A 160 14.55 -8.78 0.73
N LEU A 161 14.02 -8.39 1.89
CA LEU A 161 13.80 -9.28 3.03
C LEU A 161 12.36 -9.75 3.02
N VAL A 162 12.15 -11.06 3.06
CA VAL A 162 10.80 -11.63 3.14
C VAL A 162 10.69 -12.54 4.34
N HIS A 163 9.50 -12.58 4.92
CA HIS A 163 9.14 -13.64 5.85
C HIS A 163 8.69 -14.86 5.05
N ASP A 164 9.25 -16.00 5.40
CA ASP A 164 8.88 -17.31 4.87
C ASP A 164 8.54 -18.20 6.08
N LEU A 165 7.28 -18.11 6.51
CA LEU A 165 6.79 -18.66 7.76
C LEU A 165 5.84 -19.81 7.51
N VAL A 166 5.90 -20.82 8.38
CA VAL A 166 4.87 -21.85 8.51
C VAL A 166 4.36 -21.82 9.94
N PHE A 167 3.08 -21.53 10.09
CA PHE A 167 2.36 -21.66 11.35
C PHE A 167 1.77 -23.06 11.44
N GLU A 168 2.11 -23.83 12.46
CA GLU A 168 1.64 -25.20 12.61
C GLU A 168 0.89 -25.38 13.93
N VAL A 169 -0.27 -26.03 13.88
CA VAL A 169 -1.09 -26.35 15.05
C VAL A 169 -1.60 -27.78 14.98
N ASP A 170 -1.54 -28.50 16.10
CA ASP A 170 -2.14 -29.82 16.24
C ASP A 170 -3.66 -29.74 16.10
N ALA A 171 -4.25 -30.63 15.32
CA ALA A 171 -5.68 -30.72 15.11
C ALA A 171 -6.12 -32.16 14.86
N THR A 172 -7.16 -32.62 15.55
CA THR A 172 -7.75 -33.96 15.33
C THR A 172 -8.44 -34.08 13.97
N ASP A 173 -8.92 -32.95 13.43
CA ASP A 173 -9.48 -32.84 12.08
C ASP A 173 -8.96 -31.54 11.44
N PRO A 174 -7.79 -31.58 10.78
CA PRO A 174 -7.20 -30.40 10.16
C PRO A 174 -8.06 -29.79 9.06
N GLY A 175 -8.87 -30.59 8.36
CA GLY A 175 -9.78 -30.11 7.32
C GLY A 175 -10.91 -29.27 7.91
N ALA A 176 -11.59 -29.78 8.94
CA ALA A 176 -12.63 -29.03 9.63
C ALA A 176 -12.09 -27.75 10.31
N LEU A 177 -10.86 -27.80 10.83
CA LEU A 177 -10.18 -26.64 11.40
C LEU A 177 -9.86 -25.58 10.34
N ALA A 178 -9.34 -26.00 9.18
CA ALA A 178 -9.07 -25.10 8.05
C ALA A 178 -10.35 -24.35 7.63
N ASP A 179 -11.46 -25.07 7.49
CA ASP A 179 -12.75 -24.49 7.15
C ASP A 179 -13.25 -23.51 8.22
N ALA A 180 -13.01 -23.81 9.51
CA ALA A 180 -13.36 -22.91 10.61
C ALA A 180 -12.57 -21.60 10.55
N ILE A 181 -11.27 -21.67 10.31
CA ILE A 181 -10.39 -20.51 10.17
C ILE A 181 -10.79 -19.68 8.94
N ALA A 182 -11.03 -20.33 7.79
CA ALA A 182 -11.46 -19.66 6.57
C ALA A 182 -12.79 -18.91 6.75
N ARG A 183 -13.74 -19.49 7.50
CA ARG A 183 -15.01 -18.83 7.83
C ARG A 183 -14.84 -17.60 8.73
N GLU A 184 -13.85 -17.58 9.62
CA GLU A 184 -13.57 -16.40 10.43
C GLU A 184 -12.94 -15.26 9.60
N GLY A 185 -12.16 -15.60 8.57
CA GLY A 185 -11.51 -14.63 7.67
C GLY A 185 -10.35 -13.84 8.28
N ILE A 186 -10.03 -14.05 9.56
CA ILE A 186 -8.99 -13.30 10.28
C ILE A 186 -7.61 -13.48 9.65
N LEU A 187 -7.28 -14.68 9.18
CA LEU A 187 -5.98 -14.90 8.54
C LEU A 187 -5.87 -14.20 7.19
N SER A 188 -6.97 -14.11 6.43
CA SER A 188 -7.00 -13.38 5.16
C SER A 188 -6.85 -11.88 5.37
N ASP A 189 -7.42 -11.34 6.45
CA ASP A 189 -7.23 -9.93 6.84
C ASP A 189 -5.80 -9.66 7.32
N ALA A 190 -5.24 -10.56 8.13
CA ALA A 190 -3.91 -10.39 8.74
C ALA A 190 -2.74 -10.64 7.78
N LEU A 191 -2.84 -11.69 6.94
CA LEU A 191 -1.75 -12.16 6.08
C LEU A 191 -1.96 -11.81 4.60
N GLY A 192 -3.20 -11.51 4.20
CA GLY A 192 -3.57 -11.39 2.79
C GLY A 192 -3.48 -12.76 2.10
N ASN A 193 -2.33 -13.04 1.50
CA ASN A 193 -2.05 -14.26 0.76
C ASN A 193 -1.33 -15.28 1.64
N TYR A 194 -1.95 -16.44 1.82
CA TYR A 194 -1.36 -17.58 2.53
C TYR A 194 -1.87 -18.88 1.90
N GLU A 195 -1.14 -19.96 2.15
CA GLU A 195 -1.55 -21.30 1.76
C GLU A 195 -1.83 -22.15 2.99
N THR A 196 -2.84 -23.01 2.91
CA THR A 196 -3.21 -23.92 3.99
C THR A 196 -2.92 -25.35 3.58
N THR A 197 -2.22 -26.10 4.44
CA THR A 197 -1.92 -27.51 4.24
C THR A 197 -2.48 -28.33 5.39
N ALA A 198 -3.43 -29.23 5.09
CA ALA A 198 -3.97 -30.18 6.06
C ALA A 198 -3.10 -31.44 6.08
N GLY A 199 -2.42 -31.68 7.21
CA GLY A 199 -1.67 -32.90 7.49
C GLY A 199 -2.57 -34.00 8.08
N THR A 200 -1.96 -35.03 8.66
CA THR A 200 -2.68 -36.12 9.34
C THR A 200 -3.29 -35.65 10.67
N ASP A 201 -2.50 -34.97 11.49
CA ASP A 201 -2.91 -34.47 12.82
C ASP A 201 -2.52 -33.00 13.03
N THR A 202 -2.15 -32.30 11.96
CA THR A 202 -1.68 -30.92 12.01
C THR A 202 -2.28 -30.08 10.89
N LEU A 203 -2.49 -28.80 11.17
CA LEU A 203 -2.81 -27.79 10.18
C LEU A 203 -1.63 -26.83 10.04
N GLY A 204 -1.10 -26.74 8.83
CA GLY A 204 -0.07 -25.76 8.45
C GLY A 204 -0.66 -24.57 7.71
N VAL A 205 -0.20 -23.37 8.03
CA VAL A 205 -0.46 -22.14 7.26
C VAL A 205 0.89 -21.54 6.84
N SER A 206 1.13 -21.53 5.54
CA SER A 206 2.35 -21.01 4.93
C SER A 206 2.16 -19.56 4.50
N TYR A 207 3.09 -18.70 4.87
CA TYR A 207 3.10 -17.27 4.53
C TYR A 207 4.45 -16.89 3.93
N LEU A 208 4.41 -16.34 2.72
CA LEU A 208 5.58 -15.80 2.01
C LEU A 208 5.27 -14.35 1.62
N GLY A 209 5.87 -13.39 2.31
CA GLY A 209 5.47 -12.00 2.16
C GLY A 209 6.35 -10.98 2.88
N THR A 210 5.75 -9.82 3.17
CA THR A 210 6.39 -8.74 3.92
C THR A 210 6.76 -9.17 5.32
N LEU A 211 7.68 -8.43 5.94
CA LEU A 211 8.02 -8.65 7.34
C LEU A 211 6.81 -8.38 8.24
N LEU A 212 6.42 -9.39 9.00
CA LEU A 212 5.38 -9.32 10.02
C LEU A 212 6.01 -8.88 11.35
N GLY A 213 5.42 -7.88 11.98
CA GLY A 213 5.78 -7.54 13.37
C GLY A 213 5.31 -8.60 14.35
N ASP A 214 5.95 -8.67 15.52
CA ASP A 214 5.63 -9.69 16.55
C ASP A 214 4.15 -9.70 16.95
N GLU A 215 3.53 -8.52 17.06
CA GLU A 215 2.09 -8.38 17.37
C GLU A 215 1.22 -9.06 16.31
N MET A 216 1.62 -8.98 15.04
CA MET A 216 0.91 -9.64 13.94
C MET A 216 1.09 -11.16 13.99
N VAL A 217 2.32 -11.63 14.24
CA VAL A 217 2.60 -13.07 14.42
C VAL A 217 1.80 -13.63 15.59
N ASP A 218 1.74 -12.94 16.72
CA ASP A 218 0.96 -13.35 17.89
C ASP A 218 -0.56 -13.30 17.63
N SER A 219 -1.04 -12.35 16.82
CA SER A 219 -2.42 -12.29 16.35
C SER A 219 -2.78 -13.52 15.51
N VAL A 220 -1.95 -13.89 14.54
CA VAL A 220 -2.12 -15.07 13.68
C VAL A 220 -2.14 -16.35 14.52
N ARG A 221 -1.19 -16.51 15.44
CA ARG A 221 -1.18 -17.65 16.37
C ARG A 221 -2.44 -17.72 17.22
N SER A 222 -2.96 -16.57 17.66
CA SER A 222 -4.20 -16.51 18.43
C SER A 222 -5.43 -16.85 17.60
N ALA A 223 -5.47 -16.42 16.34
CA ALA A 223 -6.52 -16.76 15.39
C ALA A 223 -6.56 -18.26 15.08
N MET A 224 -5.40 -18.91 14.92
CA MET A 224 -5.33 -20.36 14.69
C MET A 224 -5.65 -21.17 15.95
N ALA A 225 -5.17 -20.74 17.12
CA ALA A 225 -5.32 -21.49 18.36
C ALA A 225 -6.78 -21.58 18.83
N ARG A 226 -7.57 -20.53 18.60
CA ARG A 226 -8.95 -20.42 19.09
C ARG A 226 -9.89 -21.51 18.54
N PRO A 227 -10.05 -21.69 17.21
CA PRO A 227 -10.88 -22.77 16.67
C PRO A 227 -10.26 -24.16 16.89
N ALA A 228 -8.93 -24.24 17.08
CA ALA A 228 -8.24 -25.48 17.46
C ALA A 228 -8.43 -25.87 18.93
N GLY A 229 -9.06 -25.02 19.75
CA GLY A 229 -9.27 -25.30 21.18
C GLY A 229 -7.97 -25.35 21.99
N THR A 230 -6.94 -24.64 21.55
CA THR A 230 -5.61 -24.62 22.18
C THR A 230 -5.17 -23.20 22.55
N THR A 231 -3.93 -23.04 23.02
CA THR A 231 -3.35 -21.74 23.34
C THR A 231 -2.45 -21.24 22.20
N PRO A 232 -2.31 -19.92 21.98
CA PRO A 232 -1.43 -19.38 20.92
C PRO A 232 0.00 -19.91 21.01
N ARG A 233 0.49 -20.18 22.23
CA ARG A 233 1.84 -20.74 22.47
C ARG A 233 2.04 -22.14 21.91
N ARG A 234 0.96 -22.89 21.66
CA ARG A 234 1.00 -24.23 21.06
C ARG A 234 1.00 -24.19 19.53
N VAL A 235 0.76 -23.02 18.93
CA VAL A 235 0.99 -22.83 17.50
C VAL A 235 2.47 -22.57 17.30
N ALA A 236 3.16 -23.48 16.60
CA ALA A 236 4.55 -23.35 16.25
C ALA A 236 4.73 -22.35 15.11
N VAL A 237 5.87 -21.66 15.07
CA VAL A 237 6.28 -20.78 13.97
C VAL A 237 7.62 -21.31 13.46
N LEU A 238 7.61 -21.82 12.23
CA LEU A 238 8.72 -22.51 11.59
C LEU A 238 9.14 -21.77 10.31
N ALA A 239 10.35 -22.03 9.83
CA ALA A 239 10.80 -21.53 8.53
C ALA A 239 10.14 -22.36 7.42
N GLY A 240 9.54 -21.70 6.42
CA GLY A 240 8.92 -22.39 5.28
C GLY A 240 9.96 -23.07 4.39
N THR A 241 11.09 -22.41 4.12
CA THR A 241 12.23 -23.04 3.45
C THR A 241 13.29 -23.46 4.48
N PRO A 242 13.41 -24.75 4.81
CA PRO A 242 14.40 -25.23 5.78
C PRO A 242 15.83 -25.05 5.24
N GLY A 243 16.75 -24.65 6.12
CA GLY A 243 18.17 -24.57 5.81
C GLY A 243 18.61 -23.32 5.02
N GLY A 244 17.72 -22.35 4.80
CA GLY A 244 18.10 -21.05 4.24
C GLY A 244 19.09 -20.30 5.15
N ALA A 245 19.96 -19.48 4.55
CA ALA A 245 20.79 -18.54 5.28
C ALA A 245 19.87 -17.44 5.86
N GLY A 246 19.40 -17.69 7.07
CA GLY A 246 18.53 -16.78 7.80
C GLY A 246 19.15 -15.39 8.00
N VAL A 247 18.31 -14.39 8.25
CA VAL A 247 18.74 -13.00 8.44
C VAL A 247 18.44 -12.56 9.86
N ASP A 248 19.47 -12.09 10.57
CA ASP A 248 19.31 -11.33 11.81
C ASP A 248 18.91 -9.89 11.43
N ILE A 249 17.68 -9.49 11.79
CA ILE A 249 17.12 -8.19 11.42
C ILE A 249 17.82 -7.05 12.17
N ALA A 250 18.32 -7.31 13.39
CA ALA A 250 19.00 -6.31 14.20
C ALA A 250 20.40 -6.00 13.67
N ALA A 251 21.06 -6.97 13.05
CA ALA A 251 22.35 -6.79 12.39
C ALA A 251 22.25 -6.16 11.00
N GLU A 252 21.04 -6.11 10.43
CA GLU A 252 20.83 -5.72 9.05
C GLU A 252 20.78 -4.18 8.87
N PRO A 253 21.42 -3.63 7.82
CA PRO A 253 21.42 -2.19 7.58
C PRO A 253 20.02 -1.59 7.45
N ILE A 254 19.83 -0.41 8.04
CA ILE A 254 18.57 0.35 7.89
C ILE A 254 18.34 0.62 6.39
N PRO A 255 17.12 0.40 5.88
CA PRO A 255 16.85 0.57 4.45
C PRO A 255 17.09 2.03 4.09
N GLN A 256 18.00 2.27 3.16
CA GLN A 256 18.20 3.62 2.65
C GLN A 256 17.06 3.96 1.67
N PRO A 257 16.64 5.23 1.58
CA PRO A 257 15.76 5.67 0.51
C PRO A 257 16.38 5.28 -0.83
N VAL A 258 15.65 4.49 -1.62
CA VAL A 258 16.14 4.07 -2.93
C VAL A 258 16.06 5.28 -3.87
N VAL A 259 17.19 5.96 -4.08
CA VAL A 259 17.32 6.99 -5.12
C VAL A 259 17.77 6.29 -6.40
N LEU A 260 16.80 5.88 -7.21
CA LEU A 260 17.09 5.32 -8.52
C LEU A 260 17.44 6.48 -9.47
N ALA A 261 18.74 6.67 -9.71
CA ALA A 261 19.19 7.54 -10.78
C ALA A 261 18.57 7.03 -12.10
N GLY A 262 17.97 7.96 -12.86
CA GLY A 262 17.12 7.74 -14.04
C GLY A 262 17.21 6.37 -14.69
N GLY A 263 16.09 5.65 -14.69
CA GLY A 263 15.95 4.40 -15.42
C GLY A 263 16.52 4.54 -16.82
N THR A 264 17.39 3.59 -17.20
CA THR A 264 17.87 3.47 -18.57
C THR A 264 16.68 3.14 -19.47
N SER A 265 16.02 4.18 -19.96
CA SER A 265 15.19 4.09 -21.14
C SER A 265 16.10 3.63 -22.27
N HIS A 266 15.92 2.39 -22.72
CA HIS A 266 16.48 1.92 -23.98
C HIS A 266 15.85 2.74 -25.11
N GLU A 267 16.44 3.89 -25.40
CA GLU A 267 16.20 4.60 -26.65
C GLU A 267 16.90 3.79 -27.74
N VAL A 268 16.10 3.21 -28.64
CA VAL A 268 16.60 2.50 -29.82
C VAL A 268 17.41 3.49 -30.64
N VAL A 269 18.75 3.37 -30.57
CA VAL A 269 19.69 4.08 -31.42
C VAL A 269 19.40 3.69 -32.87
N SER A 270 18.63 4.53 -33.56
CA SER A 270 18.53 4.48 -35.01
C SER A 270 19.69 5.32 -35.56
N ASP A 271 20.68 4.63 -36.11
CA ASP A 271 21.81 5.22 -36.82
C ASP A 271 21.32 6.04 -38.02
N ALA A 272 21.47 7.36 -37.97
CA ALA A 272 21.61 8.23 -39.13
C ALA A 272 22.37 9.51 -38.75
N PRO A 273 23.45 9.88 -39.46
CA PRO A 273 24.21 11.07 -39.13
C PRO A 273 23.55 12.29 -39.79
N VAL A 274 22.99 13.19 -38.99
CA VAL A 274 22.69 14.56 -39.43
C VAL A 274 23.39 15.53 -38.51
N ALA A 275 24.34 16.25 -39.10
CA ALA A 275 25.08 17.32 -38.49
C ALA A 275 24.18 18.53 -38.20
N GLY A 276 24.42 19.16 -37.04
CA GLY A 276 24.25 20.60 -36.84
C GLY A 276 22.92 21.04 -36.25
N ALA A 277 22.90 21.25 -34.93
CA ALA A 277 22.51 22.49 -34.28
C ALA A 277 22.57 22.30 -32.76
N GLU A 278 23.63 22.81 -32.12
CA GLU A 278 23.61 23.10 -30.68
C GLU A 278 22.49 24.11 -30.43
N VAL A 279 21.38 23.65 -29.86
CA VAL A 279 20.44 24.52 -29.14
C VAL A 279 20.61 24.19 -27.67
N ASP A 280 21.40 25.04 -27.00
CA ASP A 280 21.51 25.13 -25.55
C ASP A 280 20.10 25.33 -24.97
N SER A 281 19.45 24.22 -24.64
CA SER A 281 18.20 24.20 -23.90
C SER A 281 18.58 24.17 -22.42
N THR A 282 18.52 25.35 -21.81
CA THR A 282 18.65 25.51 -20.36
C THR A 282 17.66 24.59 -19.64
N PRO A 283 18.11 23.73 -18.70
CA PRO A 283 17.22 22.82 -17.99
C PRO A 283 16.50 23.59 -16.88
N LEU A 284 15.45 24.32 -17.25
CA LEU A 284 14.45 24.76 -16.28
C LEU A 284 13.63 23.51 -15.92
N GLY A 285 14.12 22.77 -14.92
CA GLY A 285 13.56 21.50 -14.50
C GLY A 285 12.08 21.57 -14.12
N PRO A 286 11.39 20.40 -14.06
CA PRO A 286 9.95 20.30 -13.80
C PRO A 286 9.49 21.00 -12.50
N TRP A 287 10.41 21.22 -11.57
CA TRP A 287 10.22 22.02 -10.36
C TRP A 287 9.81 23.48 -10.64
N LEU A 288 10.36 24.13 -11.69
CA LEU A 288 10.04 25.53 -12.00
C LEU A 288 8.63 25.67 -12.56
N ALA A 289 8.20 24.70 -13.38
CA ALA A 289 6.83 24.63 -13.90
C ALA A 289 5.80 24.48 -12.76
N TYR A 290 6.14 23.68 -11.72
CA TYR A 290 5.32 23.55 -10.52
C TYR A 290 5.15 24.88 -9.77
N TRP A 291 6.24 25.63 -9.55
CA TRP A 291 6.16 26.94 -8.87
C TRP A 291 5.36 27.99 -9.66
N ILE A 292 5.48 27.98 -10.99
CA ILE A 292 4.67 28.85 -11.85
C ILE A 292 3.18 28.49 -11.73
N GLY A 293 2.85 27.19 -11.79
CA GLY A 293 1.47 26.71 -11.61
C GLY A 293 0.89 27.11 -10.25
N LEU A 294 1.66 26.90 -9.17
CA LEU A 294 1.24 27.26 -7.81
C LEU A 294 1.00 28.77 -7.66
N ALA A 295 1.88 29.61 -8.21
CA ALA A 295 1.74 31.06 -8.15
C ALA A 295 0.47 31.56 -8.87
N VAL A 296 0.11 30.97 -10.02
CA VAL A 296 -1.11 31.31 -10.75
C VAL A 296 -2.35 30.96 -9.94
N VAL A 297 -2.40 29.76 -9.35
CA VAL A 297 -3.54 29.32 -8.53
C VAL A 297 -3.73 30.21 -7.30
N LEU A 298 -2.65 30.55 -6.61
CA LEU A 298 -2.70 31.48 -5.47
C LEU A 298 -3.17 32.87 -5.91
N GLY A 299 -2.67 33.38 -7.03
CA GLY A 299 -3.06 34.68 -7.59
C GLY A 299 -4.57 34.75 -7.87
N VAL A 300 -5.12 33.74 -8.55
CA VAL A 300 -6.56 33.66 -8.85
C VAL A 300 -7.40 33.58 -7.58
N THR A 301 -6.94 32.81 -6.59
CA THR A 301 -7.66 32.65 -5.31
C THR A 301 -7.75 33.96 -4.54
N VAL A 302 -6.65 34.72 -4.46
CA VAL A 302 -6.63 36.04 -3.82
C VAL A 302 -7.52 37.05 -4.55
N LEU A 303 -7.54 37.00 -5.89
CA LEU A 303 -8.37 37.88 -6.71
C LEU A 303 -9.87 37.61 -6.50
N LEU A 304 -10.27 36.33 -6.43
CA LEU A 304 -11.65 35.93 -6.14
C LEU A 304 -12.06 36.33 -4.71
N ALA A 305 -11.19 36.10 -3.72
CA ALA A 305 -11.44 36.50 -2.34
C ALA A 305 -11.60 38.03 -2.23
N GLY A 306 -10.72 38.80 -2.87
CA GLY A 306 -10.80 40.26 -2.93
C GLY A 306 -12.08 40.75 -3.60
N TRP A 307 -12.47 40.14 -4.71
CA TRP A 307 -13.71 40.47 -5.42
C TRP A 307 -14.95 40.25 -4.54
N SER A 308 -14.99 39.14 -3.79
CA SER A 308 -16.10 38.85 -2.86
C SER A 308 -16.24 39.91 -1.77
N LEU A 309 -15.11 40.42 -1.24
CA LEU A 309 -15.10 41.47 -0.23
C LEU A 309 -15.61 42.80 -0.79
N VAL A 310 -15.24 43.12 -2.03
CA VAL A 310 -15.72 44.33 -2.73
C VAL A 310 -17.22 44.24 -3.01
N GLN A 311 -17.74 43.07 -3.42
CA GLN A 311 -19.18 42.88 -3.62
C GLN A 311 -19.97 43.04 -2.32
N ARG A 312 -19.48 42.49 -1.19
CA ARG A 312 -20.11 42.69 0.13
C ARG A 312 -20.16 44.18 0.53
N ARG A 313 -19.10 44.94 0.27
CA ARG A 313 -19.09 46.39 0.54
C ARG A 313 -20.05 47.18 -0.36
N ARG A 314 -20.29 46.75 -1.60
CA ARG A 314 -21.24 47.39 -2.50
C ARG A 314 -22.70 47.07 -2.14
N GLY A 315 -22.98 45.86 -1.68
CA GLY A 315 -24.33 45.46 -1.23
C GLY A 315 -24.84 46.28 -0.04
N LEU A 316 -23.97 46.61 0.90
CA LEU A 316 -24.33 47.42 2.09
C LEU A 316 -24.72 48.88 1.77
N ARG A 317 -24.44 49.39 0.57
CA ARG A 317 -24.84 50.74 0.16
C ARG A 317 -26.21 50.79 -0.52
N ALA A 318 -26.76 49.65 -0.95
CA ALA A 318 -28.03 49.61 -1.68
C ALA A 318 -29.26 49.53 -0.76
N SER A 319 -29.10 49.16 0.52
CA SER A 319 -30.21 48.99 1.47
C SER A 319 -30.51 50.24 2.33
N ALA A 320 -29.94 51.40 2.00
CA ALA A 320 -30.09 52.65 2.78
C ALA A 320 -31.11 53.64 2.21
N PHE A 321 -31.79 53.31 1.11
CA PHE A 321 -32.82 54.15 0.51
C PHE A 321 -34.03 53.29 0.11
N GLU A 322 -34.73 52.74 1.10
CA GLU A 322 -36.12 52.34 0.92
C GLU A 322 -36.98 53.56 1.31
N PRO A 323 -37.56 54.30 0.35
CA PRO A 323 -38.46 55.41 0.68
C PRO A 323 -39.74 54.86 1.30
N GLU A 324 -40.00 55.31 2.52
CA GLU A 324 -41.19 55.05 3.32
C GLU A 324 -42.45 55.38 2.50
N ARG A 325 -43.24 54.36 2.18
CA ARG A 325 -44.54 54.53 1.51
C ARG A 325 -45.53 55.10 2.52
N PRO A 326 -46.15 56.26 2.26
CA PRO A 326 -47.23 56.76 3.11
C PRO A 326 -48.47 55.87 2.96
N ASP A 327 -49.05 55.46 4.09
CA ASP A 327 -50.30 54.72 4.18
C ASP A 327 -51.46 55.55 3.59
N PRO A 328 -52.34 54.94 2.77
CA PRO A 328 -53.57 55.57 2.34
C PRO A 328 -54.67 55.45 3.41
N GLU A 329 -55.27 56.58 3.78
CA GLU A 329 -56.55 56.68 4.51
C GLU A 329 -57.75 56.24 3.66
#